data_AF-A0A1B0DE59-F1
#
_entry.id   AF-A0A1B0DE59-F1
#
_cell.length_a   1.000
_cell.length_b   1.000
_cell.length_c   1.000
_cell.angle_alpha   90.00
_cell.angle_beta   90.00
_cell.angle_gamma   90.00
#
_symmetry.space_group_name_H-M   'P 1'
#
loop_
_entity.id
_entity.type
_entity.pdbx_description
1 polymer ?
#
loop_
_entity_poly.entity_id
_entity_poly.type
_entity_poly.pdbx_seq_one_letter_code
_entity_poly.pdbx_strand_id
1 'polypeptide(L)'
;MVRKRVVVDFSSPNVAKEMHVGHLRSTIIGDSICRLLEFFNHDVLRINHIGDWGTQFGMLIAHLQDTFPDYAKKSASISDLQAFYKESKKRFDTEEDFKARAICAGDKEIIKAWQDICDVSRRDFQVIYDRLGVKIIERGESFYQQRMVAIVEELTKGKFLEEDDGRKIMWSSENSIE
;
A
#
# COMPACT_ATOMS: atom_id res chain seq x y z
N MET A 1 -19.87 -25.54 16.98
CA MET A 1 -18.75 -25.22 16.06
C MET A 1 -17.52 -24.84 16.87
N VAL A 2 -16.32 -25.22 16.43
CA VAL A 2 -15.06 -24.83 17.09
C VAL A 2 -14.69 -23.41 16.64
N ARG A 3 -14.46 -22.50 17.59
CA ARG A 3 -13.98 -21.14 17.31
C ARG A 3 -12.62 -21.22 16.62
N LYS A 4 -12.48 -20.51 15.50
CA LYS A 4 -11.22 -20.38 14.74
C LYS A 4 -10.84 -18.93 14.60
N ARG A 5 -9.55 -18.67 14.43
CA ARG A 5 -9.03 -17.36 14.05
C ARG A 5 -9.00 -17.25 12.53
N VAL A 6 -9.63 -16.22 11.97
CA VAL A 6 -9.74 -16.01 10.53
C VAL A 6 -9.26 -14.61 10.21
N VAL A 7 -8.36 -14.47 9.24
CA VAL A 7 -7.94 -13.18 8.70
C VAL A 7 -8.69 -12.97 7.40
N VAL A 8 -9.32 -11.81 7.25
CA VAL A 8 -9.97 -11.40 6.01
C VAL A 8 -9.33 -10.10 5.55
N ASP A 9 -8.67 -10.15 4.40
CA ASP A 9 -8.09 -8.99 3.73
C ASP A 9 -9.07 -8.46 2.68
N PHE A 10 -9.42 -7.19 2.78
CA PHE A 10 -10.38 -6.56 1.89
C PHE A 10 -10.22 -5.04 1.82
N SER A 11 -10.94 -4.42 0.88
CA SER A 11 -10.83 -3.00 0.51
C SER A 11 -9.54 -2.66 -0.24
N SER A 12 -8.40 -2.68 0.46
CA SER A 12 -7.04 -2.59 -0.06
C SER A 12 -6.80 -1.47 -1.11
N PRO A 13 -7.24 -0.21 -0.88
CA PRO A 13 -6.96 0.88 -1.80
C PRO A 13 -5.48 1.27 -1.82
N ASN A 14 -5.05 1.85 -2.94
CA ASN A 14 -3.73 2.47 -3.05
C ASN A 14 -3.77 3.90 -2.51
N VAL A 15 -2.82 4.25 -1.64
CA VAL A 15 -2.62 5.62 -1.16
C VAL A 15 -2.31 6.54 -2.35
N ALA A 16 -2.72 7.80 -2.25
CA ALA A 16 -2.60 8.80 -3.31
C ALA A 16 -3.38 8.52 -4.61
N LYS A 17 -4.26 7.50 -4.59
CA LYS A 17 -5.24 7.26 -5.65
C LYS A 17 -6.65 7.27 -5.07
N GLU A 18 -7.61 7.74 -5.86
CA GLU A 18 -9.01 7.71 -5.46
C GLU A 18 -9.54 6.27 -5.39
N MET A 19 -10.36 6.03 -4.37
CA MET A 19 -11.04 4.76 -4.23
C MET A 19 -12.16 4.63 -5.28
N HIS A 20 -11.96 3.80 -6.30
CA HIS A 20 -12.97 3.52 -7.33
C HIS A 20 -13.89 2.32 -7.00
N VAL A 21 -14.89 2.07 -7.85
CA VAL A 21 -15.92 1.01 -7.71
C VAL A 21 -15.35 -0.39 -7.47
N GLY A 22 -14.18 -0.71 -8.05
CA GLY A 22 -13.48 -1.97 -7.79
C GLY A 22 -13.15 -2.20 -6.30
N HIS A 23 -12.65 -1.17 -5.60
CA HIS A 23 -12.40 -1.25 -4.16
C HIS A 23 -13.71 -1.35 -3.38
N LEU A 24 -14.76 -0.64 -3.80
CA LEU A 24 -16.06 -0.69 -3.13
C LEU A 24 -16.66 -2.10 -3.14
N ARG A 25 -16.52 -2.83 -4.25
CA ARG A 25 -16.94 -4.25 -4.33
C ARG A 25 -16.22 -5.09 -3.28
N SER A 26 -14.88 -4.98 -3.21
CA SER A 26 -14.07 -5.69 -2.20
C SER A 26 -14.49 -5.30 -0.78
N THR A 27 -14.68 -3.99 -0.53
CA THR A 27 -15.11 -3.45 0.76
C THR A 27 -16.40 -4.10 1.26
N ILE A 28 -17.44 -4.13 0.43
CA ILE A 28 -18.76 -4.65 0.82
C ILE A 28 -18.73 -6.17 1.01
N ILE A 29 -18.12 -6.90 0.07
CA ILE A 29 -18.05 -8.37 0.15
C ILE A 29 -17.24 -8.81 1.38
N GLY A 30 -16.07 -8.19 1.59
CA GLY A 30 -15.20 -8.50 2.72
C GLY A 30 -15.87 -8.23 4.06
N ASP A 31 -16.52 -7.06 4.22
CA ASP A 31 -17.22 -6.74 5.47
C ASP A 31 -18.40 -7.71 5.73
N SER A 32 -19.14 -8.10 4.69
CA SER A 32 -20.21 -9.09 4.80
C SER A 32 -19.69 -10.46 5.24
N ILE A 33 -18.57 -10.93 4.68
CA ILE A 33 -17.91 -12.18 5.09
C ILE A 33 -17.47 -12.09 6.55
N CYS A 34 -16.88 -10.96 6.96
CA CYS A 34 -16.45 -10.77 8.35
C CYS A 34 -17.62 -10.88 9.32
N ARG A 35 -18.73 -10.19 9.04
CA ARG A 35 -19.94 -10.24 9.88
C ARG A 35 -20.54 -11.64 9.94
N LEU A 36 -20.54 -12.38 8.84
CA LEU A 36 -21.02 -13.77 8.80
C LEU A 36 -20.17 -14.68 9.69
N LEU A 37 -18.84 -14.57 9.59
CA LEU A 37 -17.92 -15.36 10.40
C LEU A 37 -18.01 -14.99 11.90
N GLU A 38 -18.15 -13.70 12.21
CA GLU A 38 -18.39 -13.20 13.57
C GLU A 38 -19.73 -13.70 14.13
N PHE A 39 -20.78 -13.76 13.31
CA PHE A 39 -22.07 -14.34 13.70
C PHE A 39 -21.95 -15.82 14.07
N PHE A 40 -21.08 -16.58 13.39
CA PHE A 40 -20.71 -17.95 13.77
C PHE A 40 -19.65 -18.04 14.90
N ASN A 41 -19.39 -16.93 15.60
CA ASN A 41 -18.51 -16.84 16.76
C ASN A 41 -17.03 -17.14 16.48
N HIS A 42 -16.57 -16.88 15.24
CA HIS A 42 -15.14 -16.91 14.90
C HIS A 42 -14.41 -15.64 15.37
N ASP A 43 -13.11 -15.75 15.61
CA ASP A 43 -12.22 -14.62 15.89
C ASP A 43 -11.73 -14.02 14.58
N VAL A 44 -12.38 -12.95 14.10
CA VAL A 44 -12.11 -12.37 12.78
C VAL A 44 -11.20 -11.15 12.90
N LEU A 45 -10.04 -11.22 12.24
CA LEU A 45 -9.15 -10.09 12.05
C LEU A 45 -9.37 -9.48 10.67
N ARG A 46 -9.91 -8.27 10.66
CA ARG A 46 -10.26 -7.51 9.46
C ARG A 46 -9.07 -6.65 9.04
N ILE A 47 -8.42 -6.99 7.92
CA ILE A 47 -7.20 -6.33 7.46
C ILE A 47 -7.48 -5.50 6.20
N ASN A 48 -6.98 -4.27 6.22
CA ASN A 48 -6.90 -3.40 5.05
C ASN A 48 -5.45 -3.40 4.54
N HIS A 49 -5.14 -4.18 3.51
CA HIS A 49 -3.81 -4.21 2.93
C HIS A 49 -3.61 -3.08 1.93
N ILE A 50 -3.48 -1.86 2.43
CA ILE A 50 -3.34 -0.67 1.60
C ILE A 50 -1.99 -0.65 0.85
N GLY A 51 -2.01 -0.09 -0.36
CA GLY A 51 -0.81 0.19 -1.13
C GLY A 51 -0.15 1.47 -0.62
N ASP A 52 0.59 1.37 0.48
CA ASP A 52 1.31 2.48 1.13
C ASP A 52 2.83 2.41 0.94
N TRP A 53 3.31 1.52 0.05
CA TRP A 53 4.72 1.40 -0.29
C TRP A 53 4.90 1.36 -1.82
N GLY A 54 6.05 1.84 -2.31
CA GLY A 54 6.40 1.76 -3.74
C GLY A 54 6.97 3.04 -4.35
N THR A 55 7.45 2.92 -5.59
CA THR A 55 8.14 4.00 -6.33
C THR A 55 7.29 5.25 -6.54
N GLN A 56 5.95 5.10 -6.55
CA GLN A 56 5.02 6.23 -6.61
C GLN A 56 5.23 7.25 -5.47
N PHE A 57 5.64 6.78 -4.30
CA PHE A 57 5.90 7.68 -3.17
C PHE A 57 7.16 8.50 -3.38
N GLY A 58 8.21 7.90 -3.95
CA GLY A 58 9.42 8.62 -4.30
C GLY A 58 9.14 9.79 -5.26
N MET A 59 8.22 9.59 -6.21
CA MET A 59 7.75 10.64 -7.12
C MET A 59 7.00 11.74 -6.40
N LEU A 60 6.04 11.37 -5.53
CA LEU A 60 5.25 12.34 -4.75
C LEU A 60 6.15 13.17 -3.83
N ILE A 61 7.12 12.53 -3.17
CA ILE A 61 8.06 13.20 -2.26
C ILE A 61 8.98 14.13 -3.02
N ALA A 62 9.60 13.68 -4.11
CA ALA A 62 10.46 14.54 -4.93
C ALA A 62 9.69 15.77 -5.44
N HIS A 63 8.43 15.58 -5.83
CA HIS A 63 7.56 16.68 -6.19
C HIS A 63 7.25 17.60 -5.01
N LEU A 64 7.00 17.04 -3.83
CA LEU A 64 6.70 17.80 -2.60
C LEU A 64 7.87 18.70 -2.19
N GLN A 65 9.10 18.18 -2.29
CA GLN A 65 10.32 18.93 -2.00
C GLN A 65 10.47 20.15 -2.91
N ASP A 66 10.16 20.00 -4.20
CA ASP A 66 10.24 21.09 -5.17
C ASP A 66 9.11 22.12 -4.98
N THR A 67 7.89 21.66 -4.70
CA THR A 67 6.70 22.53 -4.61
C THR A 67 6.58 23.23 -3.25
N PHE A 68 7.02 22.59 -2.17
CA PHE A 68 6.94 23.10 -0.80
C PHE A 68 8.26 22.91 -0.05
N PRO A 69 9.25 23.81 -0.20
CA PRO A 69 10.55 23.68 0.47
C PRO A 69 10.46 23.62 2.01
N ASP A 70 9.40 24.18 2.59
CA ASP A 70 9.12 24.19 4.03
C ASP A 70 8.19 23.03 4.51
N TYR A 71 7.99 21.98 3.70
CA TYR A 71 7.12 20.83 4.04
C TYR A 71 7.48 20.17 5.38
N ALA A 72 8.76 20.25 5.78
CA ALA A 72 9.22 19.73 7.06
C ALA A 72 8.66 20.51 8.27
N LYS A 73 8.30 21.79 8.10
CA LYS A 73 7.84 22.71 9.17
C LYS A 73 6.35 22.99 9.14
N LYS A 74 5.70 22.96 7.97
CA LYS A 74 4.25 23.07 7.81
C LYS A 74 3.75 21.85 7.05
N SER A 75 2.77 21.16 7.63
CA SER A 75 2.04 20.11 6.91
C SER A 75 1.52 20.72 5.62
N ALA A 76 1.98 20.19 4.48
CA ALA A 76 1.54 20.66 3.19
C ALA A 76 0.05 20.35 3.09
N SER A 77 -0.77 21.40 2.92
CA SER A 77 -2.18 21.26 2.61
C SER A 77 -2.31 20.77 1.16
N ILE A 78 -2.07 19.48 0.94
CA ILE A 78 -2.34 18.82 -0.34
C ILE A 78 -3.86 18.65 -0.42
N SER A 79 -4.56 19.67 -0.90
CA SER A 79 -6.02 19.64 -1.03
C SER A 79 -6.51 18.68 -2.12
N ASP A 80 -5.66 18.39 -3.12
CA ASP A 80 -5.94 17.45 -4.20
C ASP A 80 -4.71 16.56 -4.45
N LEU A 81 -4.68 15.43 -3.74
CA LEU A 81 -3.60 14.45 -3.86
C LEU A 81 -3.58 13.76 -5.23
N GLN A 82 -4.71 13.72 -5.94
CA GLN A 82 -4.81 13.11 -7.25
C GLN A 82 -4.18 14.01 -8.33
N ALA A 83 -4.46 15.32 -8.29
CA ALA A 83 -3.78 16.29 -9.15
C ALA A 83 -2.28 16.28 -8.91
N PHE A 84 -1.87 16.27 -7.63
CA PHE A 84 -0.46 16.21 -7.23
C PHE A 84 0.24 14.93 -7.74
N TYR A 85 -0.44 13.78 -7.69
CA TYR A 85 0.06 12.55 -8.30
C TYR A 85 0.23 12.67 -9.81
N LYS A 86 -0.77 13.20 -10.53
CA LYS A 86 -0.72 13.37 -11.99
C LYS A 86 0.44 14.28 -12.41
N GLU A 87 0.67 15.36 -11.67
CA GLU A 87 1.78 16.28 -11.91
C GLU A 87 3.14 15.59 -11.67
N SER A 88 3.31 14.92 -10.53
CA SER A 88 4.53 14.15 -10.24
C SER A 88 4.81 13.08 -11.29
N LYS A 89 3.75 12.44 -11.82
CA LYS A 89 3.86 11.43 -12.87
C LYS A 89 4.34 12.02 -14.19
N LYS A 90 3.79 13.17 -14.58
CA LYS A 90 4.25 13.88 -15.78
C LYS A 90 5.74 14.22 -15.66
N ARG A 91 6.17 14.76 -14.53
CA ARG A 91 7.58 15.11 -14.28
C ARG A 91 8.49 13.89 -14.31
N PHE A 92 8.07 12.78 -13.72
CA PHE A 92 8.83 11.52 -13.75
C PHE A 92 9.03 10.96 -15.16
N ASP A 93 8.07 11.15 -16.06
CA ASP A 93 8.16 10.66 -17.43
C ASP A 93 8.96 11.64 -18.34
N THR A 94 9.08 12.92 -17.97
CA THR A 94 9.73 13.95 -18.80
C THR A 94 11.10 14.45 -18.31
N GLU A 95 11.39 14.37 -17.01
CA GLU A 95 12.60 14.92 -16.39
C GLU A 95 13.51 13.79 -15.85
N GLU A 96 14.66 13.55 -16.48
CA GLU A 96 15.59 12.49 -16.05
C GLU A 96 16.16 12.73 -14.64
N ASP A 97 16.51 13.98 -14.30
CA ASP A 97 17.01 14.34 -12.97
C ASP A 97 15.96 14.11 -11.87
N PHE A 98 14.68 14.38 -12.17
CA PHE A 98 13.58 14.12 -11.26
C PHE A 98 13.39 12.61 -11.05
N LYS A 99 13.46 11.83 -12.12
CA LYS A 99 13.35 10.37 -12.08
C LYS A 99 14.45 9.76 -11.21
N ALA A 100 15.69 10.21 -11.34
CA ALA A 100 16.80 9.75 -10.51
C ALA A 100 16.56 10.06 -9.02
N ARG A 101 16.13 11.28 -8.68
CA ARG A 101 15.80 11.66 -7.29
C ARG A 101 14.64 10.84 -6.71
N ALA A 102 13.57 10.64 -7.50
CA ALA A 102 12.40 9.88 -7.08
C ALA A 102 12.73 8.42 -6.75
N ILE A 103 13.69 7.80 -7.45
CA ILE A 103 14.12 6.42 -7.18
C ILE A 103 14.97 6.33 -5.91
N CYS A 104 15.79 7.34 -5.63
CA CYS A 104 16.71 7.37 -4.49
C CYS A 104 16.07 7.88 -3.18
N ALA A 105 14.79 8.24 -3.19
CA ALA A 105 14.06 8.89 -2.08
C ALA A 105 13.82 8.01 -0.83
N GLY A 106 14.65 6.99 -0.55
CA GLY A 106 14.49 6.08 0.59
C GLY A 106 15.02 6.58 1.94
N ASP A 107 15.49 7.84 2.04
CA ASP A 107 16.19 8.35 3.23
C ASP A 107 15.28 8.82 4.37
N LYS A 108 15.80 8.83 5.60
CA LYS A 108 15.04 9.08 6.85
C LYS A 108 14.26 10.41 6.88
N GLU A 109 14.69 11.43 6.14
CA GLU A 109 13.98 12.72 6.03
C GLU A 109 12.67 12.64 5.23
N ILE A 110 12.47 11.55 4.50
CA ILE A 110 11.36 11.35 3.57
C ILE A 110 10.17 10.63 4.23
N ILE A 111 10.42 9.93 5.34
CA ILE A 111 9.39 9.20 6.10
C ILE A 111 8.29 10.14 6.59
N LYS A 112 8.63 11.38 6.98
CA LYS A 112 7.62 12.35 7.45
C LYS A 112 6.68 12.80 6.33
N ALA A 113 7.22 13.13 5.16
CA ALA A 113 6.42 13.49 3.99
C ALA A 113 5.53 12.31 3.54
N TRP A 114 6.07 11.10 3.57
CA TRP A 114 5.32 9.88 3.31
C TRP A 114 4.14 9.71 4.27
N GLN A 115 4.37 9.89 5.58
CA GLN A 115 3.30 9.82 6.60
C GLN A 115 2.19 10.85 6.35
N ASP A 116 2.56 12.10 6.04
CA ASP A 116 1.58 13.16 5.75
C ASP A 116 0.70 12.79 4.53
N ILE A 117 1.32 12.27 3.46
CA ILE A 117 0.60 11.79 2.26
C ILE A 117 -0.35 10.63 2.59
N CYS A 118 0.14 9.64 3.35
CA CYS A 118 -0.68 8.53 3.81
C CYS A 118 -1.86 9.01 4.65
N ASP A 119 -1.64 9.96 5.56
CA ASP A 119 -2.68 10.50 6.43
C ASP A 119 -3.79 11.23 5.67
N VAL A 120 -3.46 11.94 4.58
CA VAL A 120 -4.48 12.54 3.71
C VAL A 120 -5.36 11.43 3.12
N SER A 121 -4.76 10.40 2.53
CA SER A 121 -5.51 9.27 1.94
C SER A 121 -6.34 8.51 2.99
N ARG A 122 -5.78 8.30 4.20
CA ARG A 122 -6.49 7.65 5.31
C ARG A 122 -7.76 8.40 5.71
N ARG A 123 -7.72 9.73 5.75
CA ARG A 123 -8.90 10.55 6.05
C ARG A 123 -9.98 10.36 4.99
N ASP A 124 -9.60 10.36 3.72
CA ASP A 124 -10.55 10.16 2.61
C ASP A 124 -11.17 8.76 2.66
N PHE A 125 -10.36 7.73 2.90
CA PHE A 125 -10.86 6.36 3.05
C PHE A 125 -11.80 6.23 4.25
N GLN A 126 -11.48 6.87 5.38
CA GLN A 126 -12.30 6.81 6.59
C GLN A 126 -13.70 7.40 6.36
N VAL A 127 -13.84 8.48 5.59
CA VAL A 127 -15.16 9.02 5.22
C VAL A 127 -16.03 7.97 4.52
N ILE A 128 -15.43 7.15 3.64
CA ILE A 128 -16.13 6.08 2.94
C ILE A 128 -16.47 4.93 3.89
N TYR A 129 -15.52 4.50 4.72
CA TYR A 129 -15.74 3.43 5.69
C TYR A 129 -16.81 3.78 6.72
N ASP A 130 -16.83 5.01 7.22
CA ASP A 130 -17.84 5.52 8.15
C ASP A 130 -19.23 5.51 7.50
N ARG A 131 -19.35 5.98 6.25
CA ARG A 131 -20.61 5.95 5.50
C ARG A 131 -21.15 4.54 5.29
N LEU A 132 -20.26 3.57 5.11
CA LEU A 132 -20.63 2.16 4.92
C LEU A 132 -20.79 1.39 6.24
N GLY A 133 -20.43 1.99 7.37
CA GLY A 133 -20.40 1.32 8.68
C GLY A 133 -19.38 0.19 8.75
N VAL A 134 -18.28 0.29 7.99
CA VAL A 134 -17.21 -0.71 7.90
C VAL A 134 -16.16 -0.43 8.97
N LYS A 135 -15.76 -1.47 9.71
CA LYS A 135 -14.64 -1.43 10.64
C LYS A 135 -13.53 -2.31 10.10
N ILE A 136 -12.33 -1.76 9.94
CA ILE A 136 -11.19 -2.46 9.36
C ILE A 136 -9.88 -1.94 9.99
N ILE A 137 -8.87 -2.80 10.10
CA ILE A 137 -7.57 -2.44 10.67
C ILE A 137 -6.56 -2.30 9.53
N GLU A 138 -5.92 -1.14 9.44
CA GLU A 138 -4.88 -0.90 8.45
C GLU A 138 -3.63 -1.76 8.70
N ARG A 139 -3.16 -2.43 7.65
CA ARG A 139 -1.85 -3.08 7.60
C ARG A 139 -1.34 -3.10 6.16
N GLY A 140 -0.80 -1.96 5.74
CA GLY A 140 -0.28 -1.79 4.38
C GLY A 140 0.98 -2.59 4.08
N GLU A 141 1.44 -2.46 2.84
CA GLU A 141 2.69 -3.03 2.34
C GLU A 141 3.91 -2.62 3.18
N SER A 142 3.95 -1.36 3.66
CA SER A 142 5.04 -0.81 4.45
C SER A 142 5.31 -1.61 5.74
N PHE A 143 4.28 -2.21 6.33
CA PHE A 143 4.39 -3.05 7.53
C PHE A 143 5.33 -4.25 7.33
N TYR A 144 5.43 -4.76 6.10
CA TYR A 144 6.18 -5.97 5.79
C TYR A 144 7.61 -5.69 5.28
N GLN A 145 8.00 -4.42 5.10
CA GLN A 145 9.26 -4.03 4.46
C GLN A 145 10.50 -4.75 5.04
N GLN A 146 10.64 -4.76 6.36
CA GLN A 146 11.77 -5.40 7.03
C GLN A 146 11.77 -6.94 6.90
N ARG A 147 10.59 -7.54 6.72
CA ARG A 147 10.42 -8.99 6.60
C ARG A 147 10.73 -9.50 5.20
N MET A 148 10.57 -8.65 4.18
CA MET A 148 10.86 -9.02 2.79
C MET A 148 12.32 -9.46 2.61
N VAL A 149 13.27 -8.80 3.27
CA VAL A 149 14.71 -9.15 3.20
C VAL A 149 14.93 -10.59 3.69
N ALA A 150 14.35 -10.93 4.85
CA ALA A 150 14.47 -12.26 5.42
C ALA A 150 13.86 -13.35 4.51
N ILE A 151 12.72 -13.07 3.87
CA ILE A 151 12.08 -14.01 2.93
C ILE A 151 12.94 -14.23 1.69
N VAL A 152 13.50 -13.17 1.10
CA VAL A 152 14.40 -13.30 -0.06
C VAL A 152 15.65 -14.11 0.30
N GLU A 153 16.22 -13.91 1.49
CA GLU A 153 17.34 -14.72 1.97
C GLU A 153 16.95 -16.19 2.17
N GLU A 154 15.80 -16.46 2.78
CA GLU A 154 15.29 -17.81 3.00
C GLU A 154 15.09 -18.55 1.67
N LEU A 155 14.39 -17.92 0.72
CA LEU A 155 14.15 -18.49 -0.61
C LEU A 155 15.44 -18.71 -1.40
N THR A 156 16.42 -17.79 -1.27
CA THR A 156 17.75 -17.95 -1.88
C THR A 156 18.48 -19.16 -1.28
N LYS A 157 18.51 -19.28 0.06
CA LYS A 157 19.15 -20.42 0.76
C LYS A 157 18.47 -21.74 0.45
N GLY A 158 17.14 -21.73 0.32
CA GLY A 158 16.32 -22.88 -0.07
C GLY A 158 16.46 -23.30 -1.54
N LYS A 159 17.22 -22.55 -2.35
CA LYS A 159 17.38 -22.78 -3.81
C LYS A 159 16.05 -22.80 -4.57
N PHE A 160 15.08 -22.01 -4.11
CA PHE A 160 13.80 -21.83 -4.79
C PHE A 160 13.84 -20.74 -5.87
N LEU A 161 14.90 -19.93 -5.90
CA LEU A 161 15.04 -18.80 -6.80
C LEU A 161 16.02 -19.11 -7.94
N GLU A 162 15.62 -18.74 -9.16
CA GLU A 162 16.43 -18.74 -10.37
C GLU A 162 16.80 -17.30 -10.77
N GLU A 163 17.98 -17.10 -11.35
CA GLU A 163 18.39 -15.80 -11.89
C GLU A 163 18.03 -15.71 -13.37
N ASP A 164 17.30 -14.64 -13.73
CA ASP A 164 16.89 -14.33 -15.10
C ASP A 164 17.05 -12.82 -15.35
N ASP A 165 17.99 -12.45 -16.21
CA ASP A 165 18.30 -11.05 -16.57
C ASP A 165 18.48 -10.12 -15.36
N GLY A 166 19.29 -10.56 -14.39
CA GLY A 166 19.55 -9.82 -13.15
C GLY A 166 18.40 -9.79 -12.15
N ARG A 167 17.29 -10.50 -12.41
CA ARG A 167 16.14 -10.66 -11.51
C ARG A 167 16.18 -12.04 -10.87
N LYS A 168 15.62 -12.17 -9.67
CA LYS A 168 15.40 -13.46 -9.01
C LYS A 168 13.93 -13.84 -9.16
N ILE A 169 13.67 -15.00 -9.78
CA ILE A 169 12.32 -15.51 -10.06
C ILE A 169 12.08 -16.83 -9.32
N MET A 170 10.84 -17.07 -8.89
CA MET A 170 10.41 -18.33 -8.28
C MET A 170 9.30 -18.92 -9.13
N TRP A 171 9.47 -20.15 -9.59
CA TRP A 171 8.43 -20.87 -10.33
C TRP A 171 7.45 -21.54 -9.37
N SER A 172 6.15 -21.43 -9.65
CA SER A 172 5.15 -22.25 -8.97
C SER A 172 5.31 -23.70 -9.38
N SER A 173 5.18 -24.65 -8.44
CA SER A 173 5.16 -26.06 -8.76
C SER A 173 3.84 -26.44 -9.44
N GLU A 174 3.75 -26.29 -10.76
CA GLU A 174 2.61 -26.73 -11.59
C GLU A 174 2.59 -28.26 -11.76
N ASN A 175 2.50 -29.04 -10.68
CA ASN A 175 2.47 -30.51 -10.77
C ASN A 175 1.58 -31.22 -9.72
N SER A 176 0.49 -30.61 -9.27
CA SER A 176 -0.41 -31.29 -8.31
C SER A 176 -1.90 -30.97 -8.46
N ILE A 177 -2.37 -30.78 -9.70
CA ILE A 177 -3.80 -30.80 -10.01
C ILE A 177 -4.01 -31.64 -11.27
N GLU A 178 -3.93 -32.96 -11.11
CA GLU A 178 -4.71 -33.92 -11.91
C GLU A 178 -5.85 -34.45 -11.05
#